data_AF-A0A455WCG3-F1
#
_entry.id   AF-A0A455WCG3-F1
#
_cell.length_a   1.000
_cell.length_b   1.000
_cell.length_c   1.000
_cell.angle_alpha   90.00
_cell.angle_beta   90.00
_cell.angle_gamma   90.00
#
_symmetry.space_group_name_H-M   'P 1'
#
loop_
_entity.id
_entity.type
_entity.pdbx_description
1 polymer ?
#
loop_
_entity_poly.entity_id
_entity_poly.type
_entity_poly.pdbx_seq_one_letter_code
_entity_poly.pdbx_strand_id
1 'polypeptide(L)'
;MDLSVSQYVVIAGLVCDVIGCVLVAFEVINRFKGQVVEQSQKLEDLDFSRPVLTSEYRKWERRKHIVMAIGLFFLVGGFTLQGIGTAIQ
;
A
#
# COMPACT_ATOMS: atom_id res chain seq x y z
N MET A 1 11.48 -13.53 31.71
CA MET A 1 10.97 -14.39 30.61
C MET A 1 11.76 -13.98 29.39
N ASP A 2 12.82 -14.70 29.09
CA ASP A 2 13.65 -14.42 27.92
C ASP A 2 12.95 -15.01 26.70
N LEU A 3 12.53 -14.16 25.77
CA LEU A 3 12.00 -14.63 24.50
C LEU A 3 13.14 -15.26 23.70
N SER A 4 12.83 -16.35 22.99
CA SER A 4 13.79 -16.94 22.08
C SER A 4 13.96 -16.04 20.85
N VAL A 5 15.14 -16.10 20.21
CA VAL A 5 15.45 -15.33 19.00
C VAL A 5 14.37 -15.55 17.91
N SER A 6 13.84 -16.76 17.79
CA SER A 6 12.74 -17.08 16.87
C SER A 6 11.46 -16.27 17.14
N GLN A 7 11.06 -16.08 18.40
CA GLN A 7 9.88 -15.31 18.75
C GLN A 7 10.06 -13.81 18.45
N TYR A 8 11.27 -13.27 18.67
CA TYR A 8 11.57 -11.89 18.27
C TYR A 8 11.42 -11.68 16.76
N VAL A 9 11.88 -12.64 15.95
CA VAL A 9 11.79 -12.60 14.49
C VAL A 9 10.32 -12.67 14.04
N VAL A 10 9.50 -13.52 14.66
CA VAL A 10 8.06 -13.62 14.37
C VAL A 10 7.33 -12.33 14.75
N ILE A 11 7.59 -11.76 15.93
CA ILE A 11 6.96 -10.51 16.38
C ILE A 11 7.37 -9.35 15.46
N ALA A 12 8.65 -9.26 15.09
CA ALA A 12 9.12 -8.24 14.16
C ALA A 12 8.44 -8.36 12.79
N GLY A 13 8.29 -9.59 12.28
CA GLY A 13 7.56 -9.85 11.05
C GLY A 13 6.08 -9.47 11.14
N LEU A 14 5.43 -9.70 12.27
CA LEU A 14 4.03 -9.30 12.50
C LEU A 14 3.86 -7.77 12.49
N VAL A 15 4.76 -7.05 13.17
CA VAL A 15 4.74 -5.57 13.18
C VAL A 15 4.95 -5.02 11.77
N CYS A 16 5.87 -5.64 11.01
CA CYS A 16 6.14 -5.30 9.62
C CYS A 16 4.88 -5.45 8.74
N ASP A 17 4.15 -6.56 8.89
CA ASP A 17 2.90 -6.82 8.17
C ASP A 17 1.79 -5.84 8.53
N VAL A 18 1.62 -5.52 9.82
CA VAL A 18 0.60 -4.54 10.28
C VAL A 18 0.86 -3.17 9.64
N ILE A 19 2.11 -2.71 9.65
CA ILE A 19 2.49 -1.43 9.04
C ILE A 19 2.26 -1.47 7.53
N GLY A 20 2.70 -2.55 6.86
CA GLY A 20 2.50 -2.72 5.42
C GLY A 20 1.02 -2.73 5.04
N CYS A 21 0.18 -3.42 5.82
CA CYS A 21 -1.26 -3.47 5.62
C CYS A 21 -1.92 -2.09 5.75
N VAL A 22 -1.56 -1.30 6.76
CA VAL A 22 -2.10 0.05 6.95
C VAL A 22 -1.73 0.96 5.76
N LEU A 23 -0.47 0.90 5.30
CA LEU A 23 -0.01 1.69 4.15
C LEU A 23 -0.75 1.31 2.86
N VAL A 24 -0.91 0.01 2.60
CA VAL A 24 -1.67 -0.47 1.43
C VAL A 24 -3.15 -0.10 1.55
N ALA A 25 -3.78 -0.29 2.71
CA ALA A 25 -5.18 0.02 2.92
C ALA A 25 -5.49 1.52 2.70
N PHE A 26 -4.63 2.41 3.20
CA PHE A 26 -4.77 3.85 3.00
C PHE A 26 -4.70 4.21 1.51
N GLU A 27 -3.76 3.62 0.78
CA GLU A 27 -3.60 3.84 -0.66
C GLU A 27 -4.80 3.29 -1.46
N VAL A 28 -5.30 2.10 -1.10
CA VAL A 28 -6.50 1.51 -1.71
C VAL A 28 -7.71 2.41 -1.50
N ILE A 29 -7.96 2.90 -0.29
CA ILE A 29 -9.07 3.82 0.00
C ILE A 29 -8.93 5.12 -0.81
N ASN A 30 -7.72 5.69 -0.88
CA ASN A 30 -7.46 6.90 -1.66
C ASN A 30 -7.57 6.67 -3.18
N ARG A 31 -7.31 5.45 -3.65
CA ARG A 31 -7.53 5.06 -5.04
C ARG A 31 -9.01 4.93 -5.34
N PHE A 32 -9.78 4.23 -4.51
CA PHE A 32 -11.23 4.10 -4.68
C PHE A 32 -11.93 5.46 -4.62
N LYS A 33 -11.60 6.31 -3.64
CA LYS A 33 -12.14 7.68 -3.57
C LYS A 33 -11.79 8.51 -4.82
N GLY A 34 -10.54 8.41 -5.29
CA GLY A 34 -10.11 9.08 -6.52
C GLY A 34 -10.88 8.60 -7.75
N GLN A 35 -11.05 7.29 -7.90
CA GLN A 35 -11.82 6.69 -9.01
C GLN A 35 -13.30 7.08 -8.98
N VAL A 36 -13.93 7.14 -7.80
CA VAL A 36 -15.32 7.59 -7.66
C VAL A 36 -15.48 9.05 -8.07
N VAL A 37 -14.56 9.92 -7.65
CA VAL A 37 -14.56 11.34 -8.07
C VAL A 37 -14.35 11.48 -9.58
N GLU A 38 -13.39 10.73 -10.14
CA GLU A 38 -13.08 10.77 -11.57
C GLU A 38 -14.22 10.20 -12.43
N GLN A 39 -14.90 9.16 -11.96
CA GLN A 39 -16.06 8.57 -12.62
C GLN A 39 -17.27 9.52 -12.59
N SER A 40 -17.52 10.20 -11.48
CA SER A 40 -18.57 11.23 -11.40
C SER A 40 -18.29 12.41 -12.33
N GLN A 41 -17.04 12.91 -12.39
CA GLN A 41 -16.68 13.96 -13.35
C GLN A 41 -16.85 13.48 -14.81
N LYS A 42 -16.46 12.24 -15.13
CA LYS A 42 -16.62 11.69 -16.49
C LYS A 42 -18.08 11.55 -16.94
N LEU A 43 -19.01 11.44 -15.99
CA LEU A 43 -20.45 11.36 -16.28
C LEU A 43 -21.09 12.74 -16.46
N GLU A 44 -20.56 13.78 -15.80
CA GLU A 44 -20.99 15.18 -16.02
C GLU A 44 -20.37 15.80 -17.27
N ASP A 45 -19.17 15.36 -17.68
CA ASP A 45 -18.38 15.97 -18.75
C ASP A 45 -18.50 15.22 -20.08
N LEU A 46 -19.74 14.97 -20.53
CA LEU A 46 -20.03 14.56 -21.92
C LEU A 46 -19.85 15.73 -22.92
N ASP A 47 -18.85 16.59 -22.70
CA ASP A 47 -18.29 17.48 -23.70
C ASP A 47 -16.84 17.03 -24.00
N PHE A 48 -16.56 16.83 -25.29
CA PHE A 48 -15.44 16.04 -25.82
C PHE A 48 -14.07 16.77 -25.77
N SER A 49 -13.74 17.47 -24.69
CA SER A 49 -12.39 18.00 -24.49
C SER A 49 -11.56 17.06 -23.63
N ARG A 50 -10.63 16.34 -24.29
CA ARG A 50 -9.66 15.42 -23.68
C ARG A 50 -9.20 15.92 -22.31
N PRO A 51 -9.23 15.09 -21.25
CA PRO A 51 -8.78 15.52 -19.93
C PRO A 51 -7.33 16.00 -20.05
N VAL A 52 -7.13 17.30 -19.86
CA VAL A 52 -5.80 17.90 -19.78
C VAL A 52 -5.18 17.29 -18.53
N LEU A 53 -4.38 16.23 -18.73
CA LEU A 53 -3.50 15.62 -17.75
C LEU A 53 -2.54 16.71 -17.25
N THR A 54 -3.02 17.50 -16.30
CA THR A 54 -2.24 18.54 -15.63
C THR A 54 -1.00 17.86 -15.05
N SER A 55 0.15 18.51 -15.20
CA SER A 55 1.44 17.99 -14.74
C SER A 55 1.44 17.61 -13.25
N GLU A 56 0.56 18.24 -12.47
CA GLU A 56 0.29 17.98 -11.06
C GLU A 56 -0.36 16.61 -10.80
N TYR A 57 -1.34 16.21 -11.62
CA TYR A 57 -2.00 14.89 -11.49
C TYR A 57 -1.00 13.75 -11.70
N ARG A 58 -0.12 13.88 -12.69
CA ARG A 58 0.91 12.87 -13.00
C ARG A 58 1.92 12.70 -11.87
N LYS A 59 2.24 13.78 -11.13
CA LYS A 59 3.10 13.72 -9.94
C LYS A 59 2.42 13.03 -8.77
N TRP A 60 1.13 13.30 -8.56
CA TRP A 60 0.33 12.64 -7.52
C TRP A 60 0.20 11.14 -7.79
N GLU A 61 -0.09 10.75 -9.03
CA GLU A 61 -0.20 9.35 -9.45
C GLU A 61 1.12 8.57 -9.24
N ARG A 62 2.27 9.18 -9.58
CA ARG A 62 3.57 8.53 -9.35
C ARG A 62 3.88 8.35 -7.86
N ARG A 63 3.49 9.30 -6.99
CA ARG A 63 3.70 9.19 -5.53
C ARG A 63 2.87 8.07 -4.91
N LYS A 64 1.64 7.88 -5.39
CA LYS A 64 0.76 6.79 -4.98
C LYS A 64 1.34 5.40 -5.22
N HIS A 65 1.89 5.18 -6.41
CA HIS A 65 2.53 3.90 -6.74
C HIS A 65 3.73 3.59 -5.83
N ILE A 66 4.47 4.61 -5.39
CA ILE A 66 5.60 4.44 -4.48
C ILE A 66 5.11 4.01 -3.08
N VAL A 67 4.07 4.65 -2.55
CA VAL A 67 3.51 4.28 -1.23
C VAL A 67 2.93 2.86 -1.26
N MET A 68 2.25 2.49 -2.35
CA MET A 68 1.76 1.13 -2.56
C MET A 68 2.90 0.10 -2.59
N ALA A 69 3.96 0.39 -3.34
CA ALA A 69 5.12 -0.49 -3.45
C ALA A 69 5.84 -0.66 -2.11
N ILE A 70 5.96 0.41 -1.32
CA ILE A 70 6.52 0.36 0.03
C ILE A 70 5.66 -0.51 0.93
N GLY A 71 4.34 -0.29 0.97
CA GLY A 71 3.43 -1.10 1.78
C GLY A 71 3.48 -2.59 1.42
N LEU A 72 3.55 -2.90 0.13
CA LEU A 72 3.70 -4.28 -0.35
C LEU A 72 5.04 -4.89 0.04
N PHE A 73 6.13 -4.11 0.00
CA PHE A 73 7.45 -4.56 0.43
C PHE A 73 7.45 -4.95 1.93
N PHE A 74 6.82 -4.14 2.77
CA PHE A 74 6.68 -4.44 4.21
C PHE A 74 5.85 -5.71 4.46
N LEU A 75 4.78 -5.92 3.70
CA LEU A 75 3.98 -7.15 3.77
C LEU A 75 4.76 -8.40 3.35
N VAL A 76 5.45 -8.34 2.21
CA VAL A 76 6.23 -9.50 1.74
C VAL A 76 7.40 -9.78 2.68
N GLY A 77 8.08 -8.72 3.15
CA GLY A 77 9.17 -8.83 4.11
C GLY A 77 8.73 -9.39 5.46
N GLY A 78 7.60 -8.92 6.01
CA GLY A 78 7.06 -9.39 7.28
C GLY A 78 6.61 -10.85 7.24
N PHE A 79 5.94 -11.24 6.17
CA PHE A 79 5.56 -12.64 5.93
C PHE A 79 6.79 -13.55 5.78
N THR A 80 7.84 -13.07 5.09
CA THR A 80 9.10 -13.82 4.93
C THR A 80 9.82 -13.98 6.28
N LEU A 81 9.88 -12.91 7.08
CA LEU A 81 10.43 -12.94 8.44
C LEU A 81 9.69 -13.93 9.34
N GLN A 82 8.35 -13.94 9.30
CA GLN A 82 7.55 -14.93 10.03
C GLN A 82 7.84 -16.36 9.55
N GLY A 83 7.96 -16.58 8.23
CA GLY A 83 8.30 -17.89 7.67
C GLY A 83 9.67 -18.40 8.13
N ILE A 84 10.68 -17.53 8.17
CA ILE A 84 12.02 -17.87 8.67
C ILE A 84 11.98 -18.13 10.19
N GLY A 85 11.30 -17.25 10.94
CA GLY A 85 11.16 -17.39 12.39
C GLY A 85 10.51 -18.71 12.80
N THR A 86 9.46 -19.11 12.09
CA THR A 86 8.76 -20.38 12.30
C THR A 86 9.54 -21.60 11.80
N ALA A 87 10.38 -21.46 10.78
CA ALA A 87 11.23 -22.56 10.30
C ALA A 87 12.44 -22.84 11.20
N ILE A 88 12.87 -21.86 12.00
CA ILE A 88 14.00 -21.98 12.95
C ILE A 88 13.53 -22.41 14.36
N GLN A 89 12.24 -22.23 14.65
CA GLN A 89 11.61 -22.56 15.94
C GLN A 89 11.38 -24.05 16.12
#